data_AF-A0A1M6BVU3-F1
#
_entry.id   AF-A0A1M6BVU3-F1
#
_cell.length_a   1.000
_cell.length_b   1.000
_cell.length_c   1.000
_cell.angle_alpha   90.00
_cell.angle_beta   90.00
_cell.angle_gamma   90.00
#
_symmetry.space_group_name_H-M   'P 1'
#
loop_
_entity.id
_entity.type
_entity.pdbx_description
1 polymer ?
#
loop_
_entity_poly.entity_id
_entity_poly.type
_entity_poly.pdbx_seq_one_letter_code
_entity_poly.pdbx_strand_id
1 'polypeptide(L)'
;MAATCRYDRVMNMSAAMTETEVLRVKLEVLRREHRDLDEAIHALEARGPAADVLTIRRLKKQKLGLKDRIAQLEDRLTPDIIA
;
A
#
# COMPACT_ATOMS: atom_id res chain seq x y z
N MET A 1 42.30 -25.33 -16.06
CA MET A 1 41.98 -25.57 -14.63
C MET A 1 42.86 -24.61 -13.83
N ALA A 2 42.39 -23.70 -13.00
CA ALA A 2 41.20 -23.73 -12.14
C ALA A 2 40.53 -22.36 -12.07
N ALA A 3 39.21 -22.40 -11.95
CA ALA A 3 38.34 -21.26 -11.80
C ALA A 3 38.64 -20.46 -10.53
N THR A 4 39.06 -19.21 -10.68
CA THR A 4 38.81 -18.20 -9.64
C THR A 4 37.51 -17.49 -9.96
N CYS A 5 36.41 -18.24 -9.81
CA CYS A 5 35.13 -17.64 -9.47
C CYS A 5 35.31 -16.99 -8.10
N ARG A 6 35.61 -15.69 -8.08
CA ARG A 6 35.53 -14.83 -6.89
C ARG A 6 34.31 -13.94 -7.01
N TYR A 7 33.15 -14.56 -7.23
CA TYR A 7 31.88 -13.96 -6.84
C TYR A 7 31.69 -14.22 -5.34
N ASP A 8 32.67 -13.80 -4.54
CA ASP A 8 32.63 -13.93 -3.10
C ASP A 8 31.69 -12.82 -2.60
N ARG A 9 30.47 -13.26 -2.26
CA ARG A 9 30.00 -13.11 -0.88
C ARG A 9 29.90 -11.66 -0.40
N VAL A 10 28.86 -10.95 -0.85
CA VAL A 10 27.92 -10.27 0.06
C VAL A 10 26.57 -10.15 -0.65
N MET A 11 25.90 -11.28 -0.82
CA MET A 11 24.44 -11.28 -0.77
C MET A 11 24.13 -10.68 0.60
N ASN A 12 23.62 -9.45 0.61
CA ASN A 12 23.37 -8.68 1.82
C ASN A 12 22.31 -9.39 2.65
N MET A 13 22.76 -10.38 3.43
CA MET A 13 22.00 -11.11 4.42
C MET A 13 21.94 -10.30 5.71
N SER A 14 21.69 -9.00 5.59
CA SER A 14 21.01 -8.23 6.61
C SER A 14 19.54 -8.17 6.19
N ALA A 15 18.84 -9.31 6.27
CA ALA A 15 17.38 -9.36 6.23
C ALA A 15 16.75 -8.75 7.50
N ALA A 16 17.39 -7.71 8.06
CA ALA A 16 16.66 -6.69 8.76
C ALA A 16 16.04 -5.84 7.65
N MET A 17 14.85 -6.24 7.18
CA MET A 17 13.98 -5.32 6.47
C MET A 17 14.01 -4.04 7.29
N THR A 18 14.62 -3.00 6.74
CA THR A 18 14.72 -1.73 7.45
C THR A 18 13.30 -1.30 7.76
N GLU A 19 13.05 -0.70 8.93
CA GLU A 19 11.69 -0.32 9.33
C GLU A 19 10.98 0.48 8.21
N THR A 20 11.75 1.26 7.46
CA THR A 20 11.37 1.98 6.25
C THR A 20 10.94 1.07 5.09
N GLU A 21 11.61 -0.05 4.80
CA GLU A 21 11.20 -1.03 3.79
C GLU A 21 9.86 -1.68 4.16
N VAL A 22 9.68 -2.06 5.43
CA VAL A 22 8.41 -2.61 5.92
C VAL A 22 7.27 -1.60 5.77
N LEU A 23 7.51 -0.35 6.12
CA LEU A 23 6.55 0.74 5.98
C LEU A 23 6.21 1.01 4.50
N ARG A 24 7.20 0.95 3.59
CA ARG A 24 6.98 1.08 2.13
C ARG A 24 6.09 -0.04 1.58
N VAL A 25 6.35 -1.29 1.96
CA VAL A 25 5.51 -2.42 1.54
C VAL A 25 4.09 -2.27 2.07
N LYS A 26 3.91 -1.88 3.33
CA LYS A 26 2.58 -1.60 3.91
C LYS A 26 1.85 -0.50 3.15
N LEU A 27 2.56 0.56 2.78
CA LEU A 27 2.00 1.67 2.02
C LEU A 27 1.56 1.24 0.61
N GLU A 28 2.36 0.41 -0.09
CA GLU A 28 1.94 -0.17 -1.36
C GLU A 28 0.68 -1.04 -1.23
N VAL A 29 0.62 -1.88 -0.19
CA VAL A 29 -0.55 -2.75 0.07
C VAL A 29 -1.80 -1.91 0.30
N LEU A 30 -1.72 -0.88 1.16
CA LEU A 30 -2.86 0.00 1.43
C LEU A 30 -3.29 0.79 0.18
N ARG A 31 -2.35 1.22 -0.66
CA ARG A 31 -2.66 1.88 -1.94
C ARG A 31 -3.38 0.94 -2.92
N ARG A 32 -2.99 -0.33 -2.96
CA ARG A 32 -3.70 -1.36 -3.76
C ARG A 32 -5.11 -1.60 -3.21
N GLU A 33 -5.23 -1.84 -1.90
CA GLU A 33 -6.54 -2.00 -1.25
C GLU A 33 -7.47 -0.81 -1.48
N HIS A 34 -6.94 0.43 -1.43
CA HIS A 34 -7.72 1.63 -1.72
C HIS A 34 -8.22 1.66 -3.17
N ARG A 35 -7.40 1.24 -4.14
CA ARG A 35 -7.81 1.14 -5.55
C ARG A 35 -8.90 0.08 -5.73
N ASP A 36 -8.73 -1.09 -5.13
CA ASP A 36 -9.71 -2.18 -5.20
C ASP A 36 -11.07 -1.74 -4.59
N LEU A 37 -11.02 -0.99 -3.48
CA LEU A 37 -12.22 -0.41 -2.86
C LEU A 37 -12.90 0.61 -3.77
N ASP A 38 -12.14 1.39 -4.54
CA ASP A 38 -12.68 2.34 -5.51
C ASP A 38 -13.36 1.64 -6.68
N GLU A 39 -12.72 0.59 -7.21
CA GLU A 39 -13.31 -0.23 -8.27
C GLU A 39 -14.60 -0.92 -7.80
N ALA A 40 -14.63 -1.42 -6.56
CA ALA A 40 -15.83 -2.00 -5.96
C ALA A 40 -16.96 -0.96 -5.82
N ILE A 41 -16.65 0.27 -5.42
CA ILE A 41 -17.63 1.37 -5.35
C ILE A 41 -18.16 1.69 -6.75
N HIS A 42 -17.28 1.82 -7.75
CA HIS A 42 -17.70 2.09 -9.13
C HIS A 42 -18.56 0.98 -9.73
N ALA A 43 -18.22 -0.29 -9.47
CA ALA A 43 -19.01 -1.43 -9.91
C ALA A 43 -20.41 -1.46 -9.28
N LEU A 44 -20.54 -1.03 -8.03
CA LEU A 44 -21.84 -0.92 -7.35
C LEU A 44 -22.64 0.28 -7.85
N GLU A 45 -21.99 1.42 -8.07
CA GLU A 45 -22.63 2.62 -8.65
C GLU A 45 -23.16 2.32 -10.07
N ALA A 46 -22.45 1.51 -10.87
CA ALA A 46 -22.87 1.10 -12.21
C ALA A 46 -24.10 0.18 -12.23
N ARG A 47 -24.36 -0.58 -11.16
CA ARG A 47 -25.51 -1.51 -11.05
C ARG A 47 -26.82 -0.79 -10.70
N GLY A 48 -26.74 0.42 -10.17
CA GLY A 48 -27.89 1.29 -9.92
C GLY A 48 -27.99 1.75 -8.46
N PRO A 49 -28.26 3.05 -8.22
CA PRO A 49 -28.14 3.65 -6.89
C PRO A 49 -29.23 3.26 -5.89
N ALA A 50 -30.38 2.71 -6.32
CA ALA A 50 -31.55 2.56 -5.45
C ALA A 50 -31.44 1.42 -4.41
N ALA A 51 -30.72 0.34 -4.71
CA ALA A 51 -30.60 -0.81 -3.80
C ALA A 51 -29.37 -0.71 -2.87
N ASP A 52 -28.31 -0.02 -3.31
CA ASP A 52 -26.98 -0.12 -2.69
C ASP A 52 -26.49 1.16 -1.99
N VAL A 53 -27.36 2.16 -1.75
CA VAL A 53 -26.96 3.42 -1.09
C VAL A 53 -26.26 3.18 0.25
N LEU A 54 -26.78 2.26 1.07
CA LEU A 54 -26.19 1.95 2.38
C LEU A 54 -24.82 1.27 2.24
N THR A 55 -24.70 0.34 1.29
CA THR A 55 -23.45 -0.36 0.96
C THR A 55 -22.40 0.63 0.48
N ILE A 56 -22.75 1.50 -0.48
CA ILE A 56 -21.87 2.54 -1.03
C ILE A 56 -21.43 3.52 0.07
N ARG A 57 -22.33 3.97 0.94
CA ARG A 57 -21.97 4.84 2.08
C ARG A 57 -20.97 4.16 3.02
N ARG A 58 -21.15 2.87 3.30
CA ARG A 58 -20.21 2.09 4.14
C ARG A 58 -18.85 1.94 3.47
N LEU A 59 -18.81 1.68 2.15
CA LEU A 59 -17.56 1.57 1.39
C LEU A 59 -16.84 2.92 1.30
N LYS A 60 -17.55 4.02 1.09
CA LYS A 60 -16.96 5.38 1.11
C LYS A 60 -16.36 5.73 2.47
N LYS A 61 -17.00 5.31 3.57
CA LYS A 61 -16.43 5.47 4.92
C LYS A 61 -15.16 4.63 5.11
N GLN A 62 -15.13 3.40 4.61
CA GLN A 62 -13.93 2.55 4.63
C GLN A 62 -12.80 3.13 3.77
N LYS A 63 -13.11 3.63 2.58
CA LYS A 63 -12.18 4.34 1.70
C LYS A 63 -11.55 5.55 2.41
N LEU A 64 -12.35 6.36 3.09
CA LEU A 64 -11.84 7.49 3.87
C LEU A 64 -10.86 7.03 4.96
N GLY A 65 -11.20 6.00 5.72
CA GLY A 65 -10.31 5.45 6.75
C GLY A 65 -9.02 4.83 6.20
N LEU A 66 -9.05 4.24 5.00
CA LEU A 66 -7.84 3.79 4.31
C LEU A 66 -6.97 4.97 3.88
N LYS A 67 -7.58 6.03 3.34
CA LYS A 67 -6.87 7.26 2.98
C LYS A 67 -6.21 7.89 4.21
N ASP A 68 -6.89 7.94 5.35
CA ASP A 68 -6.34 8.49 6.59
C ASP A 68 -5.16 7.64 7.10
N ARG A 69 -5.24 6.31 6.99
CA ARG A 69 -4.12 5.40 7.33
C ARG A 69 -2.95 5.53 6.38
N ILE A 70 -3.21 5.72 5.09
CA ILE A 70 -2.17 6.00 4.09
C ILE A 70 -1.48 7.31 4.44
N ALA A 71 -2.24 8.37 4.72
CA ALA A 71 -1.68 9.67 5.12
C ALA A 71 -0.82 9.56 6.39
N GLN A 72 -1.29 8.85 7.42
CA GLN A 72 -0.49 8.63 8.65
C GLN A 72 0.79 7.83 8.40
N LEU A 73 0.76 6.84 7.50
CA LEU A 73 1.95 6.07 7.14
C LEU A 73 2.89 6.85 6.24
N GLU A 74 2.35 7.68 5.34
CA GLU A 74 3.09 8.65 4.55
C GLU A 74 3.79 9.62 5.48
N ASP A 75 3.09 10.31 6.38
CA ASP A 75 3.66 11.25 7.36
C ASP A 75 4.81 10.64 8.18
N ARG A 76 4.68 9.36 8.57
CA ARG A 76 5.74 8.62 9.29
C ARG A 76 6.95 8.28 8.43
N LEU A 77 6.75 8.10 7.13
CA LEU A 77 7.79 7.85 6.13
C LEU A 77 8.38 9.14 5.55
N THR A 78 7.65 10.25 5.61
CA THR A 78 7.97 11.53 4.99
C THR A 78 8.29 12.67 5.99
N PRO A 79 9.07 12.50 7.07
CA PRO A 79 9.68 13.66 7.71
C PRO A 79 10.72 14.36 6.78
N ASP A 80 11.17 13.71 5.70
CA ASP A 80 12.29 14.17 4.84
C ASP A 80 11.93 14.67 3.42
N ILE A 81 10.65 14.69 2.99
CA ILE A 81 10.28 14.91 1.57
C ILE A 81 9.49 16.20 1.31
N ILE A 82 9.08 16.93 2.35
CA ILE A 82 8.45 18.27 2.19
C ILE A 82 9.52 19.34 2.41
N ALA A 83 10.36 19.53 1.38
CA ALA A 83 11.21 20.70 1.14
C ALA A 83 10.78 21.32 -0.20
#